data_AF-A0AB35R8Z5-F1
#
_entry.id   AF-A0AB35R8Z5-F1
#
_cell.length_a   1.000
_cell.length_b   1.000
_cell.length_c   1.000
_cell.angle_alpha   90.00
_cell.angle_beta   90.00
_cell.angle_gamma   90.00
#
_symmetry.space_group_name_H-M   'P 1'
#
loop_
_entity.id
_entity.type
_entity.pdbx_description
1 polymer ?
#
loop_
_entity_poly.entity_id
_entity_poly.type
_entity_poly.pdbx_seq_one_letter_code
_entity_poly.pdbx_strand_id
1 'polypeptide(L)'
;MDQEGTKSLIPADKAVAEARRALPFGRGNIDVDAQLSNLESGARTLAARCLRKDAEAAGHEPMPANEPMNWHVLVAMSGQVFGAGNCGEHARIASFAYGALAQENGRSEDENIYLAASTEEDHVWAETDESQSGTSTIVMDPWSNGSAIFAEDSRFAKNRNAVERTDTFNLSTAAEAGKIKRETAEKALTQVTTRLQKRLADQQEQVSPIKSGRYRPEKSVLDDAFVRRVSDKLTSTDLRRALQVDIEAVGVAMSLGTKGVKEATRQARPLVELAVKVASPQGLARRDV
;
A
#
# COMPACT_ATOMS: atom_id res chain seq x y z
N MET A 1 -2.75 -21.65 9.24
CA MET A 1 -2.21 -20.28 9.30
C MET A 1 -2.01 -19.96 10.76
N ASP A 2 -0.81 -19.57 11.16
CA ASP A 2 -0.47 -19.33 12.57
C ASP A 2 -1.17 -18.04 13.09
N GLN A 3 -1.63 -18.05 14.35
CA GLN A 3 -2.28 -16.90 14.98
C GLN A 3 -1.32 -15.70 15.08
N GLU A 4 -0.03 -15.99 15.21
CA GLU A 4 1.05 -14.99 15.29
C GLU A 4 1.34 -14.36 13.92
N GLY A 5 1.33 -15.18 12.85
CA GLY A 5 1.43 -14.69 11.47
C GLY A 5 0.30 -13.73 11.10
N THR A 6 -0.93 -14.02 11.52
CA THR A 6 -2.08 -13.13 11.23
C THR A 6 -2.00 -11.81 11.99
N LYS A 7 -1.49 -11.81 13.23
CA LYS A 7 -1.28 -10.59 14.02
C LYS A 7 -0.20 -9.69 13.41
N SER A 8 0.81 -10.28 12.76
CA SER A 8 1.88 -9.50 12.11
C SER A 8 1.40 -8.69 10.89
N LEU A 9 0.30 -9.11 10.24
CA LEU A 9 -0.33 -8.37 9.14
C LEU A 9 -1.08 -7.11 9.60
N ILE A 10 -1.48 -6.99 10.87
CA ILE A 10 -2.25 -5.83 11.38
C ILE A 10 -1.50 -4.50 11.18
N PRO A 11 -0.25 -4.32 11.68
CA PRO A 11 0.48 -3.08 11.45
C PRO A 11 0.75 -2.83 9.96
N ALA A 12 0.90 -3.89 9.16
CA ALA A 12 1.16 -3.79 7.73
C ALA A 12 -0.07 -3.27 6.96
N ASP A 13 -1.25 -3.79 7.26
CA ASP A 13 -2.50 -3.34 6.65
C ASP A 13 -2.82 -1.89 7.04
N LYS A 14 -2.58 -1.52 8.31
CA LYS A 14 -2.66 -0.13 8.76
C LYS A 14 -1.71 0.78 7.99
N ALA A 15 -0.46 0.36 7.77
CA ALA A 15 0.52 1.13 7.00
C ALA A 15 0.09 1.33 5.54
N VAL A 16 -0.49 0.30 4.92
CA VAL A 16 -1.11 0.40 3.57
C VAL A 16 -2.24 1.43 3.57
N ALA A 17 -3.13 1.38 4.56
CA ALA A 17 -4.22 2.33 4.68
C ALA A 17 -3.74 3.77 4.92
N GLU A 18 -2.70 3.96 5.74
CA GLU A 18 -2.10 5.28 5.97
C GLU A 18 -1.45 5.84 4.71
N ALA A 19 -0.75 5.03 3.93
CA ALA A 19 -0.16 5.45 2.67
C ALA A 19 -1.22 5.93 1.67
N ARG A 20 -2.31 5.18 1.51
CA ARG A 20 -3.44 5.61 0.65
C ARG A 20 -4.11 6.87 1.17
N ARG A 21 -4.28 7.01 2.49
CA ARG A 21 -4.86 8.22 3.10
C ARG A 21 -3.99 9.46 2.89
N ALA A 22 -2.66 9.29 2.89
CA ALA A 22 -1.73 10.37 2.63
C ALA A 22 -1.76 10.84 1.16
N LEU A 23 -2.28 10.02 0.24
CA LEU A 23 -2.34 10.29 -1.19
C LEU A 23 -3.79 10.22 -1.71
N PRO A 24 -4.68 11.13 -1.28
CA PRO A 24 -6.12 11.06 -1.57
C PRO A 24 -6.49 11.22 -3.04
N PHE A 25 -5.60 11.77 -3.88
CA PHE A 25 -5.81 11.89 -5.33
C PHE A 25 -5.23 10.69 -6.10
N GLY A 26 -4.65 9.72 -5.40
CA GLY A 26 -4.31 8.41 -5.92
C GLY A 26 -2.89 8.27 -6.48
N ARG A 27 -2.78 7.35 -7.43
CA ARG A 27 -1.55 6.65 -7.80
C ARG A 27 -0.77 7.25 -8.96
N GLY A 28 -1.22 8.41 -9.46
CA GLY A 28 -0.56 9.20 -10.49
C GLY A 28 -0.68 8.65 -11.91
N ASN A 29 -0.52 7.34 -12.08
CA ASN A 29 -0.43 6.68 -13.38
C ASN A 29 -1.41 5.51 -13.54
N ILE A 30 -2.48 5.47 -12.75
CA ILE A 30 -3.53 4.45 -12.85
C ILE A 30 -4.78 5.02 -13.53
N ASP A 31 -5.35 4.27 -14.47
CA ASP A 31 -6.50 4.66 -15.29
C ASP A 31 -7.71 5.11 -14.45
N VAL A 32 -8.09 4.32 -13.45
CA VAL A 32 -9.27 4.60 -12.62
C VAL A 32 -9.07 5.88 -11.79
N ASP A 33 -7.87 6.13 -11.29
CA ASP A 33 -7.57 7.34 -10.52
C ASP A 33 -7.58 8.57 -11.44
N ALA A 34 -7.02 8.44 -12.64
CA ALA A 34 -7.03 9.49 -13.65
C ALA A 34 -8.45 9.84 -14.11
N GLN A 35 -9.33 8.84 -14.23
CA GLN A 35 -10.75 9.05 -14.55
C GLN A 35 -11.49 9.75 -13.41
N LEU A 36 -11.38 9.22 -12.18
CA LEU A 36 -12.11 9.74 -11.01
C LEU A 36 -11.66 11.15 -10.63
N SER A 37 -10.39 11.47 -10.83
CA SER A 37 -9.81 12.77 -10.49
C SER A 37 -9.78 13.76 -11.66
N ASN A 38 -10.35 13.42 -12.82
CA ASN A 38 -10.25 14.22 -14.05
C ASN A 38 -8.79 14.64 -14.37
N LEU A 39 -7.90 13.64 -14.40
CA LEU A 39 -6.45 13.73 -14.62
C LEU A 39 -5.64 14.40 -13.50
N GLU A 40 -6.27 14.91 -12.43
CA GLU A 40 -5.54 15.56 -11.34
C GLU A 40 -4.52 14.63 -10.67
N SER A 41 -4.78 13.33 -10.59
CA SER A 41 -3.84 12.35 -10.04
C SER A 41 -2.46 12.46 -10.72
N GLY A 42 -2.44 12.54 -12.05
CA GLY A 42 -1.20 12.68 -12.83
C GLY A 42 -0.54 14.05 -12.63
N ALA A 43 -1.31 15.13 -12.64
CA ALA A 43 -0.79 16.49 -12.52
C ALA A 43 -0.15 16.72 -11.14
N ARG A 44 -0.80 16.21 -10.09
CA ARG A 44 -0.32 16.23 -8.71
C ARG A 44 0.96 15.44 -8.53
N THR A 45 1.06 14.25 -9.14
CA THR A 45 2.30 13.46 -9.12
C THR A 45 3.46 14.17 -9.85
N LEU A 46 3.19 14.82 -10.99
CA LEU A 46 4.20 15.64 -11.67
C LEU A 46 4.64 16.83 -10.80
N ALA A 47 3.69 17.50 -10.15
CA ALA A 47 3.95 18.62 -9.26
C ALA A 47 4.79 18.21 -8.05
N ALA A 48 4.49 17.05 -7.45
CA ALA A 48 5.28 16.43 -6.39
C ALA A 48 6.73 16.18 -6.83
N ARG A 49 6.91 15.57 -8.01
CA ARG A 49 8.25 15.31 -8.56
C ARG A 49 9.05 16.59 -8.77
N CYS A 50 8.42 17.66 -9.28
CA CYS A 50 9.08 18.94 -9.44
C CYS A 50 9.43 19.57 -8.08
N LEU A 51 8.54 19.51 -7.09
CA LEU A 51 8.82 20.01 -5.74
C LEU A 51 10.02 19.29 -5.11
N ARG A 52 10.09 17.96 -5.25
CA ARG A 52 11.25 17.18 -4.79
C ARG A 52 12.55 17.65 -5.46
N LYS A 53 12.58 17.76 -6.78
CA LYS A 53 13.78 18.19 -7.52
C LYS A 53 14.25 19.58 -7.09
N ASP A 54 13.33 20.51 -6.88
CA ASP A 54 13.67 21.85 -6.40
C ASP A 54 14.22 21.80 -4.97
N ALA A 55 13.67 20.92 -4.13
CA ALA A 55 14.13 20.76 -2.76
C ALA A 55 15.57 20.21 -2.71
N GLU A 56 15.88 19.24 -3.56
CA GLU A 56 17.24 18.71 -3.69
C GLU A 56 18.22 19.74 -4.25
N ALA A 57 17.83 20.47 -5.29
CA ALA A 57 18.67 21.52 -5.88
C ALA A 57 18.98 22.64 -4.87
N ALA A 58 18.08 22.88 -3.92
CA ALA A 58 18.28 23.81 -2.81
C ALA A 58 19.05 23.19 -1.63
N GLY A 59 19.46 21.93 -1.70
CA GLY A 59 20.21 21.25 -0.65
C GLY A 59 19.39 20.98 0.62
N HIS A 60 18.08 20.74 0.48
CA HIS A 60 17.25 20.42 1.65
C HIS A 60 17.57 19.02 2.20
N GLU A 61 18.03 18.99 3.44
CA GLU A 61 18.38 17.77 4.16
C GLU A 61 17.46 17.60 5.39
N PRO A 62 16.26 17.02 5.23
CA PRO A 62 15.31 16.88 6.33
C PRO A 62 15.81 15.95 7.47
N MET A 63 16.79 15.09 7.19
CA MET A 63 17.46 14.16 8.11
C MET A 63 18.98 14.29 7.97
N PRO A 64 19.60 15.38 8.46
CA PRO A 64 21.03 15.64 8.25
C PRO A 64 21.95 14.60 8.91
N ALA A 65 21.48 13.92 9.96
CA ALA A 65 22.21 12.82 10.61
C ALA A 65 22.15 11.49 9.83
N ASN A 66 21.31 11.41 8.77
CA ASN A 66 21.13 10.23 7.95
C ASN A 66 20.94 10.67 6.48
N GLU A 67 22.05 11.07 5.86
CA GLU A 67 22.06 11.60 4.48
C GLU A 67 21.34 10.70 3.46
N PRO A 68 21.52 9.36 3.46
CA PRO A 68 20.78 8.49 2.54
C PRO A 68 19.25 8.62 2.67
N MET A 69 18.73 8.88 3.88
CA MET A 69 17.29 8.99 4.13
C MET A 69 16.68 10.29 3.59
N ASN A 70 17.49 11.35 3.39
CA ASN A 70 17.02 12.65 2.91
C ASN A 70 16.18 12.51 1.64
N TRP A 71 16.70 11.77 0.66
CA TRP A 71 16.00 11.55 -0.61
C TRP A 71 14.64 10.85 -0.40
N HIS A 72 14.57 9.81 0.44
CA HIS A 72 13.32 9.08 0.69
C HIS A 72 12.28 9.95 1.39
N VAL A 73 12.71 10.78 2.35
CA VAL A 73 11.83 11.74 3.02
C VAL A 73 11.30 12.77 2.03
N LEU A 74 12.14 13.32 1.16
CA LEU A 74 11.71 14.29 0.15
C LEU A 74 10.72 13.69 -0.85
N VAL A 75 10.93 12.44 -1.31
CA VAL A 75 9.97 11.71 -2.17
C VAL A 75 8.61 11.59 -1.47
N ALA A 76 8.57 10.99 -0.28
CA ALA A 76 7.33 10.77 0.45
C ALA A 76 6.62 12.07 0.85
N MET A 77 7.38 13.09 1.26
CA MET A 77 6.87 14.42 1.61
C MET A 77 6.23 15.09 0.40
N SER A 78 6.91 15.09 -0.74
CA SER A 78 6.40 15.75 -1.95
C SER A 78 5.08 15.11 -2.44
N GLY A 79 4.99 13.77 -2.39
CA GLY A 79 3.75 13.06 -2.69
C GLY A 79 2.62 13.45 -1.74
N GLN A 80 2.90 13.50 -0.43
CA GLN A 80 1.91 13.91 0.58
C GLN A 80 1.45 15.37 0.42
N VAL A 81 2.34 16.29 0.04
CA VAL A 81 2.00 17.70 -0.18
C VAL A 81 0.98 17.86 -1.32
N PHE A 82 1.12 17.10 -2.40
CA PHE A 82 0.19 17.17 -3.53
C PHE A 82 -0.95 16.14 -3.46
N GLY A 83 -0.84 15.19 -2.53
CA GLY A 83 -1.81 14.13 -2.30
C GLY A 83 -1.86 13.09 -3.42
N ALA A 84 -0.81 12.95 -4.22
CA ALA A 84 -0.69 11.91 -5.25
C ALA A 84 0.77 11.50 -5.43
N GLY A 85 1.00 10.26 -5.85
CA GLY A 85 2.33 9.74 -6.15
C GLY A 85 2.29 8.38 -6.84
N ASN A 86 3.38 7.93 -7.43
CA ASN A 86 3.47 6.60 -8.03
C ASN A 86 3.83 5.55 -6.96
N CYS A 87 4.20 4.34 -7.39
CA CYS A 87 4.63 3.24 -6.53
C CYS A 87 5.74 3.64 -5.56
N GLY A 88 6.73 4.43 -6.00
CA GLY A 88 7.84 4.88 -5.16
C GLY A 88 7.45 5.78 -3.98
N GLU A 89 6.48 6.69 -4.15
CA GLU A 89 5.91 7.48 -3.07
C GLU A 89 5.07 6.61 -2.12
N HIS A 90 4.20 5.75 -2.67
CA HIS A 90 3.35 4.85 -1.87
C HIS A 90 4.19 3.91 -1.00
N ALA A 91 5.23 3.28 -1.58
CA ALA A 91 6.11 2.37 -0.88
C ALA A 91 6.82 3.05 0.30
N ARG A 92 7.41 4.24 0.07
CA ARG A 92 8.10 4.99 1.15
C ARG A 92 7.15 5.42 2.25
N ILE A 93 5.97 5.94 1.92
CA ILE A 93 4.99 6.33 2.94
C ILE A 93 4.54 5.12 3.75
N ALA A 94 4.31 3.96 3.11
CA ALA A 94 3.99 2.73 3.81
C ALA A 94 5.14 2.26 4.71
N SER A 95 6.38 2.30 4.24
CA SER A 95 7.54 1.93 5.06
C SER A 95 7.65 2.79 6.31
N PHE A 96 7.44 4.09 6.16
CA PHE A 96 7.52 5.04 7.27
C PHE A 96 6.38 4.87 8.28
N ALA A 97 5.15 4.65 7.80
CA ALA A 97 4.01 4.35 8.63
C ALA A 97 4.21 3.03 9.39
N TYR A 98 4.69 2.00 8.69
CA TYR A 98 4.96 0.70 9.28
C TYR A 98 5.99 0.77 10.39
N GLY A 99 7.07 1.54 10.22
CA GLY A 99 8.10 1.73 11.24
C GLY A 99 7.52 2.05 12.62
N ALA A 100 6.59 3.01 12.70
CA ALA A 100 5.94 3.39 13.95
C ALA A 100 4.91 2.34 14.41
N LEU A 101 4.03 1.91 13.51
CA LEU A 101 2.94 0.98 13.83
C LEU A 101 3.46 -0.38 14.31
N ALA A 102 4.57 -0.87 13.75
CA ALA A 102 5.19 -2.11 14.14
C ALA A 102 5.79 -2.04 15.55
N GLN A 103 6.47 -0.94 15.90
CA GLN A 103 6.99 -0.70 17.25
C GLN A 103 5.88 -0.60 18.29
N GLU A 104 4.77 0.09 17.97
CA GLU A 104 3.57 0.12 18.82
C GLU A 104 2.96 -1.27 19.06
N ASN A 105 3.21 -2.21 18.14
CA ASN A 105 2.78 -3.61 18.25
C ASN A 105 3.88 -4.53 18.82
N GLY A 106 4.97 -3.97 19.36
CA GLY A 106 6.01 -4.71 20.08
C GLY A 106 7.12 -5.30 19.21
N ARG A 107 7.23 -4.92 17.93
CA ARG A 107 8.41 -5.27 17.11
C ARG A 107 9.62 -4.44 17.58
N SER A 108 10.81 -5.05 17.50
CA SER A 108 12.05 -4.38 17.87
C SER A 108 12.37 -3.25 16.90
N GLU A 109 12.91 -2.15 17.43
CA GLU A 109 13.26 -0.96 16.67
C GLU A 109 14.39 -1.20 15.65
N ASP A 110 15.19 -2.25 15.86
CA ASP A 110 16.28 -2.70 15.00
C ASP A 110 15.85 -3.63 13.87
N GLU A 111 14.57 -4.05 13.85
CA GLU A 111 14.06 -4.85 12.75
C GLU A 111 14.05 -4.05 11.45
N ASN A 112 14.15 -4.75 10.32
CA ASN A 112 14.26 -4.10 9.02
C ASN A 112 12.94 -4.06 8.26
N ILE A 113 12.76 -2.96 7.54
CA ILE A 113 11.82 -2.82 6.44
C ILE A 113 12.59 -2.48 5.17
N TYR A 114 12.12 -3.03 4.06
CA TYR A 114 12.76 -2.94 2.76
C TYR A 114 11.87 -2.19 1.77
N LEU A 115 12.49 -1.42 0.88
CA LEU A 115 11.90 -1.14 -0.42
C LEU A 115 12.30 -2.26 -1.36
N ALA A 116 11.32 -2.90 -1.97
CA ALA A 116 11.52 -4.00 -2.90
C ALA A 116 10.97 -3.62 -4.28
N ALA A 117 11.69 -4.01 -5.32
CA ALA A 117 11.36 -3.77 -6.71
C ALA A 117 11.26 -5.08 -7.48
N SER A 118 10.36 -5.13 -8.45
CA SER A 118 10.34 -6.23 -9.42
C SER A 118 11.40 -6.00 -10.49
N THR A 119 12.13 -7.06 -10.86
CA THR A 119 13.06 -7.03 -11.99
C THR A 119 12.35 -7.28 -13.33
N GLU A 120 11.08 -7.67 -13.30
CA GLU A 120 10.24 -7.98 -14.48
C GLU A 120 9.30 -6.82 -14.84
N GLU A 121 8.90 -6.01 -13.86
CA GLU A 121 8.05 -4.83 -14.05
C GLU A 121 8.60 -3.64 -13.26
N ASP A 122 8.62 -2.44 -13.85
CA ASP A 122 8.95 -1.19 -13.15
C ASP A 122 7.86 -0.88 -12.10
N HIS A 123 8.04 -1.46 -10.92
CA HIS A 123 7.16 -1.41 -9.76
C HIS A 123 7.94 -1.60 -8.45
N VAL A 124 7.55 -0.85 -7.42
CA VAL A 124 8.21 -0.83 -6.10
C VAL A 124 7.15 -0.91 -4.99
N TRP A 125 7.41 -1.69 -3.96
CA TRP A 125 6.58 -1.82 -2.76
C TRP A 125 7.44 -1.83 -1.48
N ALA A 126 6.79 -1.81 -0.33
CA ALA A 126 7.45 -2.03 0.96
C ALA A 126 7.28 -3.48 1.40
N GLU A 127 8.31 -4.11 1.96
CA GLU A 127 8.19 -5.45 2.53
C GLU A 127 9.04 -5.61 3.80
N THR A 128 8.69 -6.55 4.67
CA THR A 128 9.53 -6.91 5.83
C THR A 128 10.01 -8.35 5.72
N ASP A 129 11.04 -8.67 6.49
CA ASP A 129 11.42 -10.07 6.74
C ASP A 129 10.27 -10.87 7.39
N GLU A 130 10.50 -12.18 7.50
CA GLU A 130 9.59 -13.15 8.09
C GLU A 130 8.90 -12.59 9.33
N SER A 131 7.58 -12.81 9.41
CA SER A 131 6.85 -12.57 10.64
C SER A 131 7.50 -13.31 11.81
N GLN A 132 7.34 -12.84 13.06
CA GLN A 132 7.91 -13.47 14.26
C GLN A 132 7.63 -14.99 14.37
N SER A 133 6.61 -15.49 13.67
CA SER A 133 6.26 -16.91 13.50
C SER A 133 7.04 -17.68 12.41
N GLY A 134 8.17 -17.17 11.90
CA GLY A 134 9.00 -17.86 10.88
C GLY A 134 8.27 -18.11 9.56
N THR A 135 7.25 -17.30 9.27
CA THR A 135 6.36 -17.49 8.13
C THR A 135 6.30 -16.21 7.32
N SER A 136 6.91 -16.29 6.14
CA SER A 136 6.70 -15.47 4.94
C SER A 136 6.89 -13.95 5.05
N THR A 137 7.65 -13.41 4.09
CA THR A 137 7.78 -11.97 3.84
C THR A 137 6.40 -11.31 3.73
N ILE A 138 6.18 -10.22 4.48
CA ILE A 138 4.96 -9.42 4.40
C ILE A 138 5.15 -8.33 3.35
N VAL A 139 4.22 -8.23 2.42
CA VAL A 139 4.18 -7.26 1.34
C VAL A 139 3.14 -6.18 1.66
N MET A 140 3.60 -4.93 1.63
CA MET A 140 2.81 -3.72 1.75
C MET A 140 2.90 -2.95 0.43
N ASP A 141 1.89 -3.13 -0.42
CA ASP A 141 1.81 -2.46 -1.72
C ASP A 141 0.54 -1.59 -1.77
N PRO A 142 0.64 -0.31 -1.38
CA PRO A 142 -0.52 0.58 -1.38
C PRO A 142 -0.86 1.11 -2.79
N TRP A 143 0.04 0.97 -3.77
CA TRP A 143 -0.19 1.35 -5.16
C TRP A 143 -1.04 0.29 -5.88
N SER A 144 -0.81 -0.98 -5.64
CA SER A 144 -1.75 -2.03 -6.06
C SER A 144 -3.00 -2.04 -5.19
N ASN A 145 -4.11 -2.59 -5.69
CA ASN A 145 -5.34 -2.71 -4.90
C ASN A 145 -5.31 -3.96 -4.00
N GLY A 146 -5.69 -3.81 -2.73
CA GLY A 146 -5.74 -4.89 -1.73
C GLY A 146 -5.13 -4.53 -0.38
N SER A 147 -5.18 -5.48 0.55
CA SER A 147 -4.55 -5.39 1.88
C SER A 147 -3.06 -5.75 1.83
N ALA A 148 -2.37 -5.56 2.96
CA ALA A 148 -1.07 -6.22 3.15
C ALA A 148 -1.25 -7.74 3.13
N ILE A 149 -0.33 -8.45 2.48
CA ILE A 149 -0.41 -9.90 2.24
C ILE A 149 0.97 -10.54 2.40
N PHE A 150 1.01 -11.87 2.44
CA PHE A 150 2.28 -12.59 2.34
C PHE A 150 2.78 -12.64 0.89
N ALA A 151 4.10 -12.72 0.72
CA ALA A 151 4.74 -12.69 -0.58
C ALA A 151 4.28 -13.84 -1.50
N GLU A 152 4.05 -15.04 -0.99
CA GLU A 152 3.57 -16.19 -1.77
C GLU A 152 2.20 -15.97 -2.44
N ASP A 153 1.39 -15.07 -1.89
CA ASP A 153 0.06 -14.73 -2.40
C ASP A 153 0.08 -13.47 -3.29
N SER A 154 1.25 -12.82 -3.40
CA SER A 154 1.44 -11.58 -4.14
C SER A 154 1.71 -11.80 -5.62
N ARG A 155 1.03 -11.03 -6.46
CA ARG A 155 1.27 -10.98 -7.91
C ARG A 155 2.71 -10.59 -8.24
N PHE A 156 3.25 -9.60 -7.53
CA PHE A 156 4.57 -9.02 -7.83
C PHE A 156 5.70 -9.65 -7.03
N ALA A 157 5.39 -10.20 -5.85
CA ALA A 157 6.40 -10.61 -4.88
C ALA A 157 6.49 -12.13 -4.68
N LYS A 158 5.64 -12.95 -5.32
CA LYS A 158 5.68 -14.42 -5.17
C LYS A 158 6.95 -15.04 -5.76
N ASN A 159 7.43 -14.51 -6.87
CA ASN A 159 8.66 -14.98 -7.50
C ASN A 159 9.85 -14.27 -6.86
N ARG A 160 10.37 -14.81 -5.75
CA ARG A 160 11.47 -14.17 -5.00
C ARG A 160 12.75 -13.97 -5.80
N ASN A 161 12.96 -14.75 -6.88
CA ASN A 161 14.09 -14.57 -7.78
C ASN A 161 13.96 -13.33 -8.70
N ALA A 162 12.74 -12.78 -8.82
CA ALA A 162 12.44 -11.58 -9.59
C ALA A 162 12.21 -10.35 -8.69
N VAL A 163 12.65 -10.41 -7.43
CA VAL A 163 12.53 -9.33 -6.45
C VAL A 163 13.91 -8.90 -5.99
N GLU A 164 14.19 -7.60 -6.10
CA GLU A 164 15.39 -6.97 -5.56
C GLU A 164 15.00 -6.04 -4.41
N ARG A 165 15.70 -6.13 -3.29
CA ARG A 165 15.57 -5.16 -2.18
C ARG A 165 16.51 -4.00 -2.45
N THR A 166 15.96 -2.86 -2.86
CA THR A 166 16.74 -1.69 -3.30
C THR A 166 17.24 -0.86 -2.12
N ASP A 167 16.48 -0.83 -1.02
CA ASP A 167 16.79 -0.03 0.16
C ASP A 167 16.38 -0.77 1.43
N THR A 168 17.10 -0.50 2.52
CA THR A 168 16.86 -1.11 3.84
C THR A 168 16.84 -0.04 4.91
N PHE A 169 15.83 -0.07 5.78
CA PHE A 169 15.70 0.83 6.93
C PHE A 169 15.39 0.03 8.19
N ASN A 170 16.02 0.37 9.31
CA ASN A 170 15.54 -0.07 10.61
C ASN A 170 14.17 0.58 10.91
N LEU A 171 13.34 -0.09 11.71
CA LEU A 171 12.01 0.42 12.06
C LEU A 171 12.08 1.77 12.80
N SER A 172 13.08 1.99 13.66
CA SER A 172 13.34 3.29 14.32
C SER A 172 13.52 4.42 13.30
N THR A 173 14.44 4.21 12.36
CA THR A 173 14.74 5.17 11.28
C THR A 173 13.50 5.43 10.41
N ALA A 174 12.75 4.39 10.07
CA ALA A 174 11.53 4.53 9.27
C ALA A 174 10.45 5.34 10.01
N ALA A 175 10.29 5.10 11.32
CA ALA A 175 9.36 5.85 12.17
C ALA A 175 9.75 7.34 12.28
N GLU A 176 11.03 7.62 12.49
CA GLU A 176 11.57 8.98 12.53
C GLU A 176 11.34 9.70 11.19
N ALA A 177 11.68 9.04 10.07
CA ALA A 177 11.44 9.54 8.73
C ALA A 177 9.96 9.85 8.50
N GLY A 178 9.05 9.01 9.00
CA GLY A 178 7.60 9.24 8.94
C GLY A 178 7.14 10.48 9.68
N LYS A 179 7.70 10.74 10.86
CA LYS A 179 7.43 11.96 11.65
C LYS A 179 7.95 13.20 10.91
N ILE A 180 9.22 13.19 10.49
CA ILE A 180 9.85 14.32 9.79
C ILE A 180 9.14 14.62 8.48
N LYS A 181 8.78 13.58 7.71
CA LYS A 181 8.01 13.69 6.47
C LYS A 181 6.68 14.42 6.70
N ARG A 182 5.94 14.04 7.74
CA ARG A 182 4.64 14.66 8.09
C ARG A 182 4.81 16.12 8.49
N GLU A 183 5.73 16.41 9.41
CA GLU A 183 5.99 17.78 9.86
C GLU A 183 6.48 18.69 8.71
N THR A 184 7.31 18.16 7.82
CA THR A 184 7.82 18.90 6.66
C THR A 184 6.70 19.16 5.64
N ALA A 185 5.84 18.17 5.38
CA ALA A 185 4.67 18.35 4.52
C ALA A 185 3.70 19.41 5.07
N GLU A 186 3.41 19.37 6.37
CA GLU A 186 2.53 20.35 7.04
C GLU A 186 3.11 21.77 6.99
N LYS A 187 4.42 21.93 7.21
CA LYS A 187 5.12 23.21 7.04
C LYS A 187 5.06 23.71 5.60
N ALA A 188 5.28 22.84 4.62
CA ALA A 188 5.16 23.22 3.20
C ALA A 188 3.73 23.68 2.86
N LEU A 189 2.72 22.93 3.30
CA LEU A 189 1.32 23.26 3.04
C LEU A 189 0.91 24.63 3.63
N THR A 190 1.46 24.99 4.79
CA THR A 190 1.15 26.26 5.48
C THR A 190 1.97 27.45 4.98
N GLN A 191 3.23 27.25 4.59
CA GLN A 191 4.14 28.36 4.25
C GLN A 191 4.13 28.76 2.77
N VAL A 192 3.77 27.84 1.86
CA VAL A 192 3.94 28.06 0.40
C VAL A 192 2.69 27.73 -0.43
N THR A 193 1.49 27.79 0.16
CA THR A 193 0.23 27.37 -0.47
C THR A 193 0.01 27.94 -1.87
N THR A 194 0.21 29.25 -2.07
CA THR A 194 0.04 29.89 -3.39
C THR A 194 1.04 29.40 -4.42
N ARG A 195 2.30 29.13 -4.02
CA ARG A 195 3.31 28.56 -4.92
C ARG A 195 2.98 27.12 -5.30
N LEU A 196 2.46 26.33 -4.35
CA LEU A 196 2.01 24.96 -4.60
C LEU A 196 0.81 24.92 -5.56
N GLN A 197 -0.16 25.82 -5.38
CA GLN A 197 -1.30 25.96 -6.30
C GLN A 197 -0.85 26.33 -7.71
N LYS A 198 0.05 27.32 -7.84
CA LYS A 198 0.64 27.68 -9.14
C LYS A 198 1.33 26.48 -9.79
N ARG A 199 2.16 25.76 -9.03
CA ARG A 199 2.86 24.57 -9.53
C ARG A 199 1.88 23.52 -10.04
N LEU A 200 0.81 23.25 -9.32
CA LEU A 200 -0.21 22.30 -9.75
C LEU A 200 -0.85 22.76 -11.08
N ALA A 201 -1.21 24.03 -11.19
CA ALA A 201 -1.76 24.59 -12.43
C ALA A 201 -0.79 24.43 -13.60
N ASP A 202 0.50 24.71 -13.41
CA ASP A 202 1.54 24.56 -14.44
C ASP A 202 1.70 23.10 -14.91
N GLN A 203 1.36 22.11 -14.07
CA GLN A 203 1.42 20.69 -14.43
C GLN A 203 0.12 20.16 -15.05
N GLN A 204 -1.01 20.84 -14.85
CA GLN A 204 -2.29 20.43 -15.41
C GLN A 204 -2.30 20.46 -16.94
N GLU A 205 -1.48 21.33 -17.55
CA GLU A 205 -1.32 21.39 -19.01
C GLU A 205 -0.42 20.27 -19.56
N GLN A 206 0.34 19.59 -18.69
CA GLN A 206 1.31 18.57 -19.08
C GLN A 206 0.77 17.14 -18.97
N VAL A 207 -0.39 16.95 -18.33
CA VAL A 207 -1.01 15.62 -18.25
C VAL A 207 -1.59 15.21 -19.59
N SER A 208 -1.34 13.95 -19.95
CA SER A 208 -1.87 13.38 -21.19
C SER A 208 -3.32 12.93 -21.00
N PRO A 209 -4.15 12.93 -22.06
CA PRO A 209 -5.45 12.28 -22.02
C PRO A 209 -5.32 10.78 -21.69
N ILE A 210 -6.33 10.18 -21.04
CA ILE A 210 -6.34 8.74 -20.73
C ILE A 210 -6.08 7.87 -21.97
N LYS A 211 -6.67 8.24 -23.12
CA LYS A 211 -6.52 7.53 -24.41
C LYS A 211 -5.08 7.47 -24.93
N SER A 212 -4.13 8.18 -24.31
CA SER A 212 -2.71 8.15 -24.67
C SER A 212 -2.02 6.82 -24.34
N GLY A 213 -2.61 5.97 -23.50
CA GLY A 213 -2.00 4.71 -23.06
C GLY A 213 -0.84 4.89 -22.05
N ARG A 214 -0.66 6.12 -21.53
CA ARG A 214 0.36 6.39 -20.47
C ARG A 214 -0.08 5.93 -19.08
N TYR A 215 -1.38 5.75 -18.89
CA TYR A 215 -1.97 5.25 -17.66
C TYR A 215 -2.09 3.73 -17.75
N ARG A 216 -1.90 3.07 -16.61
CA ARG A 216 -1.93 1.61 -16.49
C ARG A 216 -3.30 1.19 -15.94
N PRO A 217 -3.84 0.03 -16.37
CA PRO A 217 -5.01 -0.54 -15.73
C PRO A 217 -4.67 -0.86 -14.27
N GLU A 218 -5.67 -0.73 -13.39
CA GLU A 218 -5.52 -1.16 -12.01
C GLU A 218 -5.22 -2.66 -11.94
N LYS A 219 -4.19 -3.02 -11.16
CA LYS A 219 -3.85 -4.41 -10.83
C LYS A 219 -4.11 -4.67 -9.35
N SER A 220 -4.64 -5.85 -9.05
CA SER A 220 -4.68 -6.35 -7.67
C SER A 220 -3.29 -6.82 -7.25
N VAL A 221 -2.96 -6.58 -5.98
CA VAL A 221 -1.76 -7.15 -5.35
C VAL A 221 -1.85 -8.68 -5.27
N LEU A 222 -3.05 -9.26 -5.29
CA LEU A 222 -3.27 -10.70 -5.22
C LEU A 222 -2.95 -11.37 -6.56
N ASP A 223 -2.27 -12.51 -6.47
CA ASP A 223 -2.02 -13.38 -7.60
C ASP A 223 -3.32 -14.07 -8.11
N ASP A 224 -3.43 -14.25 -9.43
CA ASP A 224 -4.62 -14.86 -10.02
C ASP A 224 -4.83 -16.32 -9.56
N ALA A 225 -3.75 -17.07 -9.31
CA ALA A 225 -3.86 -18.43 -8.81
C ALA A 225 -4.33 -18.46 -7.35
N PHE A 226 -3.88 -17.48 -6.53
CA PHE A 226 -4.40 -17.29 -5.18
C PHE A 226 -5.90 -17.01 -5.20
N VAL A 227 -6.33 -16.04 -6.01
CA VAL A 227 -7.74 -15.63 -6.13
C VAL A 227 -8.60 -16.81 -6.56
N ARG A 228 -8.18 -17.58 -7.58
CA ARG A 228 -8.90 -18.78 -8.02
C ARG A 228 -9.00 -19.82 -6.91
N ARG A 229 -7.88 -20.15 -6.28
CA ARG A 229 -7.83 -21.14 -5.19
C ARG A 229 -8.74 -20.78 -4.01
N VAL A 230 -8.78 -19.50 -3.63
CA VAL A 230 -9.65 -19.01 -2.55
C VAL A 230 -11.11 -18.98 -3.00
N SER A 231 -11.38 -18.53 -4.23
CA SER A 231 -12.72 -18.53 -4.81
C SER A 231 -13.29 -19.94 -4.88
N ASP A 232 -12.54 -20.92 -5.40
CA ASP A 232 -12.96 -22.32 -5.48
C ASP A 232 -13.25 -22.93 -4.10
N LYS A 233 -12.49 -22.53 -3.07
CA LYS A 233 -12.76 -22.93 -1.69
C LYS A 233 -14.06 -22.32 -1.17
N LEU A 234 -14.33 -21.06 -1.47
CA LEU A 234 -15.50 -20.32 -1.00
C LEU A 234 -16.79 -20.68 -1.74
N THR A 235 -16.70 -21.05 -3.02
CA THR A 235 -17.85 -21.47 -3.84
C THR A 235 -18.06 -22.98 -3.86
N SER A 236 -17.27 -23.72 -3.09
CA SER A 236 -17.45 -25.16 -3.00
C SER A 236 -18.88 -25.46 -2.51
N THR A 237 -19.63 -26.24 -3.30
CA THR A 237 -20.97 -26.72 -2.92
C THR A 237 -20.92 -27.78 -1.80
N ASP A 238 -19.73 -28.13 -1.32
CA ASP A 238 -19.54 -28.99 -0.16
C ASP A 238 -19.81 -28.19 1.13
N LEU A 239 -20.99 -28.42 1.72
CA LEU A 239 -21.44 -27.83 2.97
C LEU A 239 -20.46 -28.01 4.13
N ARG A 240 -19.68 -29.11 4.18
CA ARG A 240 -18.66 -29.29 5.22
C ARG A 240 -17.49 -28.33 5.01
N ARG A 241 -17.12 -28.11 3.76
CA ARG A 241 -16.01 -27.24 3.39
C ARG A 241 -16.36 -25.77 3.57
N ALA A 242 -17.59 -25.37 3.23
CA ALA A 242 -18.10 -24.03 3.52
C ALA A 242 -18.13 -23.74 5.03
N LEU A 243 -18.65 -24.68 5.83
CA LEU A 243 -18.65 -24.56 7.29
C LEU A 243 -17.23 -24.48 7.88
N GLN A 244 -16.29 -25.23 7.31
CA GLN A 244 -14.89 -25.19 7.77
C GLN A 244 -14.23 -23.83 7.48
N VAL A 245 -14.51 -23.22 6.32
CA VAL A 245 -14.04 -21.87 6.01
C VAL A 245 -14.64 -20.83 6.97
N ASP A 246 -15.92 -20.95 7.32
CA ASP A 246 -16.57 -20.06 8.30
C ASP A 246 -15.92 -20.19 9.69
N ILE A 247 -15.62 -21.42 10.12
CA ILE A 247 -14.94 -21.68 11.39
C ILE A 247 -13.52 -21.09 11.38
N GLU A 248 -12.78 -21.27 10.29
CA GLU A 248 -11.43 -20.70 10.13
C GLU A 248 -11.48 -19.16 10.14
N ALA A 249 -12.42 -18.55 9.42
CA ALA A 249 -12.59 -17.09 9.38
C ALA A 249 -12.96 -16.51 10.75
N VAL A 250 -13.85 -17.18 11.51
CA VAL A 250 -14.18 -16.80 12.89
C VAL A 250 -12.96 -16.95 13.80
N GLY A 251 -12.19 -18.04 13.65
CA GLY A 251 -10.94 -18.24 14.37
C GLY A 251 -9.94 -17.11 14.14
N VAL A 252 -9.73 -16.72 12.88
CA VAL A 252 -8.89 -15.59 12.48
C VAL A 252 -9.41 -14.28 13.09
N ALA A 253 -10.70 -13.97 12.95
CA ALA A 253 -11.29 -12.76 13.50
C ALA A 253 -11.12 -12.67 15.03
N MET A 254 -11.25 -13.79 15.74
CA MET A 254 -11.00 -13.86 17.18
C MET A 254 -9.51 -13.66 17.52
N SER A 255 -8.59 -14.25 16.74
CA SER A 255 -7.15 -14.02 16.90
C SER A 255 -6.73 -12.57 16.64
N LEU A 256 -7.48 -11.85 15.81
CA LEU A 256 -7.33 -10.42 15.54
C LEU A 256 -7.98 -9.51 16.61
N GLY A 257 -8.51 -10.08 17.69
CA GLY A 257 -9.01 -9.33 18.85
C GLY A 257 -10.53 -9.09 18.87
N THR A 258 -11.30 -9.73 17.98
CA THR A 258 -12.78 -9.65 18.02
C THR A 258 -13.32 -10.35 19.25
N LYS A 259 -14.08 -9.63 20.09
CA LYS A 259 -14.60 -10.16 21.36
C LYS A 259 -15.81 -11.06 21.15
N GLY A 260 -15.56 -12.38 21.20
CA GLY A 260 -16.59 -13.41 21.29
C GLY A 260 -17.11 -13.91 19.94
N VAL A 261 -17.45 -15.20 19.91
CA VAL A 261 -17.87 -15.93 18.69
C VAL A 261 -19.05 -15.24 18.00
N LYS A 262 -20.04 -14.75 18.74
CA LYS A 262 -21.22 -14.08 18.17
C LYS A 262 -20.87 -12.82 17.35
N GLU A 263 -19.91 -12.03 17.82
CA GLU A 263 -19.50 -10.80 17.13
C GLU A 263 -18.64 -11.14 15.90
N ALA A 264 -17.71 -12.09 16.04
CA ALA A 264 -16.89 -12.59 14.94
C ALA A 264 -17.73 -13.21 13.82
N THR A 265 -18.71 -14.05 14.15
CA THR A 265 -19.64 -14.64 13.15
C THR A 265 -20.50 -13.58 12.48
N ARG A 266 -20.91 -12.52 13.20
CA ARG A 266 -21.68 -11.41 12.63
C ARG A 266 -20.88 -10.59 11.62
N GLN A 267 -19.57 -10.42 11.84
CA GLN A 267 -18.67 -9.71 10.92
C GLN A 267 -18.17 -10.58 9.76
N ALA A 268 -18.00 -11.89 9.98
CA ALA A 268 -17.60 -12.84 8.95
C ALA A 268 -18.71 -13.10 7.92
N ARG A 269 -19.98 -13.16 8.37
CA ARG A 269 -21.12 -13.50 7.50
C ARG A 269 -21.27 -12.58 6.27
N PRO A 270 -21.21 -11.23 6.38
CA PRO A 270 -21.22 -10.34 5.22
C PRO A 270 -20.02 -10.54 4.27
N LEU A 271 -18.84 -10.88 4.80
CA LEU A 271 -17.63 -11.12 4.00
C LEU A 271 -17.75 -12.43 3.20
N VAL A 272 -18.32 -13.46 3.82
CA VAL A 272 -18.63 -14.74 3.17
C VAL A 272 -19.71 -14.56 2.12
N GLU A 273 -20.80 -13.85 2.45
CA GLU A 273 -21.87 -13.53 1.49
C GLU A 273 -21.34 -12.69 0.31
N LEU A 274 -20.45 -11.74 0.56
CA LEU A 274 -19.78 -10.96 -0.48
C LEU A 274 -18.88 -11.84 -1.36
N ALA A 275 -18.08 -12.72 -0.76
CA ALA A 275 -17.18 -13.59 -1.50
C ALA A 275 -17.95 -14.63 -2.33
N VAL A 276 -19.04 -15.19 -1.80
CA VAL A 276 -19.96 -16.07 -2.55
C VAL A 276 -20.59 -15.32 -3.72
N LYS A 277 -20.96 -14.05 -3.54
CA LYS A 277 -21.54 -13.20 -4.58
C LYS A 277 -20.53 -12.83 -5.69
N VAL A 278 -19.29 -12.55 -5.32
CA VAL A 278 -18.19 -12.27 -6.26
C VAL A 278 -17.80 -13.52 -7.05
N ALA A 279 -17.85 -14.68 -6.43
CA ALA A 279 -17.41 -15.93 -7.03
C ALA A 279 -18.55 -16.73 -7.73
N SER A 280 -19.80 -16.28 -7.64
CA SER A 280 -20.91 -16.86 -8.42
C SER A 280 -20.78 -16.51 -9.91
N PRO A 281 -21.13 -17.41 -10.85
CA PRO A 281 -20.96 -17.21 -12.31
C PRO A 281 -21.63 -15.96 -12.89
N GLN A 282 -22.64 -15.42 -12.19
CA GLN A 282 -23.36 -14.20 -12.58
C GLN A 282 -22.63 -12.90 -12.13
N GLY A 283 -21.69 -12.98 -11.19
CA GLY A 283 -20.93 -11.82 -10.69
C GLY A 283 -19.78 -11.37 -11.61
N LEU A 284 -19.38 -12.22 -12.55
CA LEU A 284 -18.37 -11.93 -13.58
C LEU A 284 -19.00 -11.39 -14.89
N ALA A 285 -20.33 -11.40 -15.01
CA ALA A 285 -21.03 -10.85 -16.16
C ALA A 285 -21.38 -9.36 -15.91
N ARG A 286 -20.63 -8.48 -16.57
CA ARG A 286 -20.90 -7.06 -16.83
C ARG A 286 -21.33 -6.20 -15.63
N ARG A 287 -20.43 -5.32 -15.20
CA ARG A 287 -20.86 -3.98 -14.73
C ARG A 287 -21.02 -3.09 -15.96
N ASP A 288 -22.22 -3.10 -16.55
CA ASP A 288 -22.70 -1.97 -17.35
C ASP A 288 -23.27 -0.94 -16.35
N VAL A 289 -22.55 0.17 -16.13
CA VAL A 289 -23.00 1.59 -16.13
C VAL A 289 -21.75 2.46 -16.21
#